data_AF-A0A2P7NXZ2-F1
#
_entry.id   AF-A0A2P7NXZ2-F1
#
_cell.length_a   1.000
_cell.length_b   1.000
_cell.length_c   1.000
_cell.angle_alpha   90.00
_cell.angle_beta   90.00
_cell.angle_gamma   90.00
#
_symmetry.space_group_name_H-M   'P 1'
#
loop_
_entity.id
_entity.type
_entity.pdbx_description
1 polymer ?
#
loop_
_entity_poly.entity_id
_entity_poly.type
_entity_poly.pdbx_seq_one_letter_code
_entity_poly.pdbx_strand_id
1 'polypeptide(L)'
;MAEKDGLQESIRILTKEWPSEDTDFFNVKITAIESYIPPGSQHKDAIKTMESAKLARKYGYSDKGLMYILEAESARKDFLLYDAAVKGGLFTRPLQRGIDRLSKILLEILKQLGKEVSSKDVLKELRRIAEDRLPNAVILEVDDDNSVCWKSKKGITDTPFRHLENRLSKLRKKI
;
A
#
# COMPACT_ATOMS: atom_id res chain seq x y z
N MET A 1 8.66 2.39 26.51
CA MET A 1 8.48 0.97 26.85
C MET A 1 7.26 0.34 26.15
N ALA A 2 6.16 1.06 25.94
CA ALA A 2 4.94 0.51 25.32
C ALA A 2 5.04 0.10 23.82
N GLU A 3 5.96 0.67 23.02
CA GLU A 3 6.07 0.34 21.58
C GLU A 3 6.71 -1.05 21.31
N LYS A 4 7.53 -1.56 22.23
CA LYS A 4 8.17 -2.88 22.06
C LYS A 4 7.18 -4.03 22.18
N ASP A 5 6.16 -3.86 23.03
CA ASP A 5 5.19 -4.91 23.33
C ASP A 5 4.20 -5.12 22.18
N GLY A 6 3.80 -4.04 21.50
CA GLY A 6 2.93 -4.13 20.31
C GLY A 6 3.63 -4.77 19.10
N LEU A 7 4.93 -4.53 18.94
CA LEU A 7 5.74 -5.14 17.89
C LEU A 7 5.96 -6.63 18.16
N GLN A 8 6.24 -7.02 19.40
CA GLN A 8 6.35 -8.42 19.80
C GLN A 8 5.04 -9.19 19.63
N GLU A 9 3.90 -8.59 19.97
CA GLU A 9 2.61 -9.26 19.75
C GLU A 9 2.25 -9.35 18.26
N SER A 10 2.62 -8.35 17.45
CA SER A 10 2.47 -8.41 15.99
C SER A 10 3.34 -9.50 15.36
N ILE A 11 4.59 -9.65 15.84
CA ILE A 11 5.47 -10.76 15.48
C ILE A 11 4.81 -12.09 15.86
N ARG A 12 4.34 -12.21 17.11
CA ARG A 12 3.73 -13.44 17.62
C ARG A 12 2.48 -13.86 16.86
N ILE A 13 1.63 -12.92 16.46
CA ILE A 13 0.42 -13.19 15.67
C ILE A 13 0.81 -13.64 14.26
N LEU A 14 1.76 -12.97 13.62
CA LEU A 14 2.20 -13.30 12.25
C LEU A 14 2.99 -14.60 12.17
N THR A 15 3.72 -14.98 13.21
CA THR A 15 4.51 -16.21 13.28
C THR A 15 3.73 -17.40 13.84
N LYS A 16 2.52 -17.19 14.38
CA LYS A 16 1.68 -18.26 14.94
C LYS A 16 1.28 -19.32 13.91
N GLU A 17 1.21 -18.93 12.64
CA GLU A 17 0.92 -19.82 11.51
C GLU A 17 2.18 -20.27 10.75
N TRP A 18 3.36 -19.83 11.18
CA TRP A 18 4.61 -20.21 10.52
C TRP A 18 5.06 -21.58 11.06
N PRO A 19 5.28 -22.58 10.18
CA PRO A 19 5.85 -23.83 10.62
C PRO A 19 7.21 -23.54 11.26
N SER A 20 7.39 -23.98 12.50
CA SER A 20 8.65 -23.82 13.23
C SER A 20 9.79 -24.48 12.44
N GLU A 21 10.89 -23.74 12.26
CA GLU A 21 12.15 -24.22 11.66
C GLU A 21 12.11 -24.54 10.16
N ASP A 22 11.04 -24.17 9.45
CA ASP A 22 10.98 -24.29 7.99
C ASP A 22 11.76 -23.13 7.32
N THR A 23 13.07 -23.33 7.19
CA THR A 23 13.97 -22.39 6.50
C THR A 23 13.64 -22.25 5.01
N ASP A 24 13.01 -23.24 4.40
CA ASP A 24 12.51 -23.14 3.02
C ASP A 24 11.33 -22.19 2.98
N PHE A 25 10.37 -22.29 3.91
CA PHE A 25 9.26 -21.35 4.03
C PHE A 25 9.74 -19.91 4.26
N PHE A 26 10.74 -19.72 5.13
CA PHE A 26 11.34 -18.40 5.40
C PHE A 26 11.96 -17.78 4.13
N ASN A 27 12.76 -18.57 3.40
CA ASN A 27 13.36 -18.13 2.15
C ASN A 27 12.33 -17.89 1.04
N VAL A 28 11.28 -18.71 0.97
CA VAL A 28 10.15 -18.52 0.05
C VAL A 28 9.44 -17.20 0.34
N LYS A 29 9.20 -16.86 1.61
CA LYS A 29 8.61 -15.57 2.00
C LYS A 29 9.45 -14.38 1.59
N ILE A 30 10.76 -14.40 1.88
CA ILE A 30 11.64 -13.30 1.48
C ILE A 30 11.69 -13.17 -0.04
N THR A 31 11.80 -14.29 -0.76
CA THR A 31 11.82 -14.29 -2.23
C THR A 31 10.52 -13.73 -2.80
N ALA A 32 9.38 -14.09 -2.21
CA ALA A 32 8.09 -13.52 -2.58
C ALA A 32 8.07 -12.00 -2.37
N ILE A 33 8.58 -11.49 -1.24
CA ILE A 33 8.68 -10.06 -0.94
C ILE A 33 9.52 -9.33 -2.01
N GLU A 34 10.73 -9.84 -2.28
CA GLU A 34 11.68 -9.26 -3.24
C GLU A 34 11.09 -9.23 -4.66
N SER A 35 10.33 -10.26 -5.06
CA SER A 35 9.77 -10.39 -6.41
C SER A 35 8.83 -9.25 -6.83
N TYR A 36 8.28 -8.50 -5.86
CA TYR A 36 7.42 -7.34 -6.12
C TYR A 36 8.20 -6.05 -6.39
N ILE A 37 9.51 -6.03 -6.14
CA ILE A 37 10.35 -4.84 -6.32
C ILE A 37 11.01 -4.90 -7.71
N PRO A 38 10.72 -3.94 -8.61
CA PRO A 38 11.39 -3.85 -9.90
C PRO A 38 12.90 -3.71 -9.75
N PRO A 39 13.71 -4.42 -10.54
CA PRO A 39 15.15 -4.25 -10.55
C PRO A 39 15.53 -2.78 -10.80
N GLY A 40 16.44 -2.25 -9.98
CA GLY A 40 16.92 -0.86 -10.12
C GLY A 40 15.95 0.23 -9.64
N SER A 41 14.87 -0.12 -8.93
CA SER A 41 13.99 0.87 -8.30
C SER A 41 14.78 1.78 -7.35
N GLN A 42 14.69 3.09 -7.53
CA GLN A 42 15.31 4.09 -6.66
C GLN A 42 14.35 4.62 -5.58
N HIS A 43 13.13 4.07 -5.49
CA HIS A 43 12.18 4.50 -4.47
C HIS A 43 12.66 4.08 -3.08
N LYS A 44 12.59 5.00 -2.11
CA LYS A 44 13.06 4.78 -0.74
C LYS A 44 12.49 3.50 -0.11
N ASP A 45 11.20 3.22 -0.34
CA ASP A 45 10.54 2.06 0.26
C ASP A 45 10.90 0.76 -0.47
N ALA A 46 11.18 0.81 -1.78
CA ALA A 46 11.72 -0.34 -2.51
C ALA A 46 13.14 -0.69 -2.03
N ILE A 47 13.99 0.32 -1.85
CA ILE A 47 15.34 0.15 -1.31
C ILE A 47 15.25 -0.46 0.09
N LYS A 48 14.41 0.10 0.96
CA LYS A 48 14.20 -0.40 2.33
C LYS A 48 13.69 -1.85 2.34
N THR A 49 12.75 -2.21 1.46
CA THR A 49 12.31 -3.60 1.30
C THR A 49 13.47 -4.53 1.01
N MET A 50 14.33 -4.19 0.04
CA MET A 50 15.45 -5.02 -0.37
C MET A 50 16.54 -5.11 0.70
N GLU A 51 16.82 -4.01 1.40
CA GLU A 51 17.80 -3.99 2.50
C GLU A 51 17.33 -4.83 3.69
N SER A 52 16.07 -4.65 4.12
CA SER A 52 15.48 -5.46 5.18
C SER A 52 15.38 -6.94 4.79
N ALA A 53 15.03 -7.27 3.53
CA ALA A 53 15.05 -8.64 3.03
C ALA A 53 16.45 -9.28 3.09
N LYS A 54 17.49 -8.54 2.71
CA LYS A 54 18.89 -8.98 2.81
C LYS A 54 19.31 -9.21 4.26
N LEU A 55 18.90 -8.34 5.18
CA LEU A 55 19.15 -8.50 6.62
C LEU A 55 18.40 -9.72 7.16
N ALA A 56 17.15 -9.93 6.76
CA ALA A 56 16.39 -11.12 7.13
C ALA A 56 17.10 -12.42 6.71
N ARG A 57 17.62 -12.50 5.47
CA ARG A 57 18.43 -13.66 5.01
C ARG A 57 19.69 -13.85 5.85
N LYS A 58 20.38 -12.76 6.19
CA LYS A 58 21.60 -12.80 7.00
C LYS A 58 21.34 -13.36 8.41
N TYR A 59 20.23 -13.00 9.03
CA TYR A 59 19.89 -13.41 10.39
C TYR A 59 19.07 -14.71 10.45
N GLY A 60 18.57 -15.21 9.33
CA GLY A 60 17.82 -16.47 9.23
C GLY A 60 16.56 -16.49 10.09
N TYR A 61 16.12 -17.69 10.47
CA TYR A 61 14.94 -17.90 11.34
C TYR A 61 15.24 -17.56 12.81
N SER A 62 15.60 -16.31 13.08
CA SER A 62 15.79 -15.75 14.42
C SER A 62 14.83 -14.59 14.65
N ASP A 63 14.62 -14.18 15.90
CA ASP A 63 13.79 -13.01 16.23
C ASP A 63 14.20 -11.76 15.43
N LYS A 64 15.50 -11.56 15.24
CA LYS A 64 16.04 -10.48 14.41
C LYS A 64 15.69 -10.67 12.94
N GLY A 65 15.81 -11.88 12.40
CA GLY A 65 15.43 -12.15 11.01
C GLY A 65 13.92 -11.96 10.77
N LEU A 66 13.09 -12.39 11.71
CA LEU A 66 11.63 -12.21 11.68
C LEU A 66 11.24 -10.73 11.73
N MET A 67 11.88 -9.94 12.60
CA MET A 67 11.74 -8.48 12.61
C MET A 67 12.02 -7.85 11.24
N TYR A 68 13.13 -8.23 10.60
CA TYR A 68 13.47 -7.69 9.29
C TYR A 68 12.51 -8.15 8.18
N ILE A 69 11.89 -9.32 8.28
CA ILE A 69 10.81 -9.69 7.35
C ILE A 69 9.62 -8.74 7.50
N LEU A 70 9.23 -8.42 8.74
CA LEU A 70 8.12 -7.49 8.96
C LEU A 70 8.41 -6.10 8.41
N GLU A 71 9.62 -5.60 8.62
CA GLU A 71 10.07 -4.33 8.04
C GLU A 71 10.06 -4.36 6.51
N ALA A 72 10.56 -5.45 5.91
CA ALA A 72 10.57 -5.62 4.46
C ALA A 72 9.15 -5.66 3.89
N GLU A 73 8.24 -6.39 4.54
CA GLU A 73 6.84 -6.54 4.15
C GLU A 73 6.07 -5.22 4.30
N SER A 74 6.33 -4.47 5.38
CA SER A 74 5.74 -3.14 5.58
C SER A 74 6.19 -2.18 4.49
N ALA A 75 7.50 -2.05 4.27
CA ALA A 75 8.04 -1.19 3.22
C ALA A 75 7.58 -1.63 1.82
N ARG A 76 7.39 -2.95 1.60
CA ARG A 76 6.90 -3.49 0.32
C ARG A 76 5.47 -3.02 0.06
N LYS A 77 4.61 -3.05 1.07
CA LYS A 77 3.22 -2.58 0.95
C LYS A 77 3.19 -1.09 0.62
N ASP A 78 4.01 -0.29 1.29
CA ASP A 78 4.14 1.15 1.00
C ASP A 78 4.64 1.40 -0.42
N PHE A 79 5.68 0.67 -0.86
CA PHE A 79 6.17 0.74 -2.23
C PHE A 79 5.12 0.28 -3.24
N LEU A 80 4.35 -0.76 -2.97
CA LEU A 80 3.30 -1.22 -3.89
C LEU A 80 2.14 -0.24 -4.00
N LEU A 81 1.79 0.46 -2.91
CA LEU A 81 0.82 1.55 -2.97
C LEU A 81 1.35 2.69 -3.85
N TYR A 82 2.61 3.07 -3.64
CA TYR A 82 3.30 4.03 -4.49
C TYR A 82 3.29 3.57 -5.96
N ASP A 83 3.79 2.38 -6.26
CA ASP A 83 3.87 1.85 -7.63
C ASP A 83 2.48 1.75 -8.30
N ALA A 84 1.44 1.36 -7.54
CA ALA A 84 0.06 1.34 -8.01
C ALA A 84 -0.48 2.75 -8.30
N ALA A 85 -0.12 3.75 -7.49
CA ALA A 85 -0.48 5.15 -7.70
C ALA A 85 0.31 5.80 -8.86
N VAL A 86 1.57 5.40 -9.05
CA VAL A 86 2.52 5.96 -10.04
C VAL A 86 2.34 5.36 -11.43
N LYS A 87 2.43 4.02 -11.54
CA LYS A 87 2.45 3.34 -12.84
C LYS A 87 1.06 3.20 -13.43
N GLY A 88 0.03 3.43 -12.63
CA GLY A 88 -1.34 3.24 -13.07
C GLY A 88 -1.60 1.84 -13.67
N GLY A 89 -0.79 0.83 -13.36
CA GLY A 89 -0.84 -0.50 -13.98
C GLY A 89 -2.06 -1.31 -13.57
N LEU A 90 -2.72 -0.91 -12.49
CA LEU A 90 -4.07 -1.34 -12.21
C LEU A 90 -5.08 -0.66 -13.18
N PHE A 91 -4.86 0.57 -13.64
CA PHE A 91 -5.75 1.31 -14.56
C PHE A 91 -5.56 1.00 -16.06
N THR A 92 -4.62 0.11 -16.43
CA THR A 92 -4.49 -0.44 -17.80
C THR A 92 -5.28 -1.73 -18.00
N ARG A 93 -5.66 -2.44 -16.94
CA ARG A 93 -6.69 -3.50 -17.05
C ARG A 93 -8.02 -2.83 -17.41
N PRO A 94 -8.81 -3.40 -18.34
CA PRO A 94 -10.11 -2.84 -18.69
C PRO A 94 -10.90 -2.63 -17.40
N LEU A 95 -11.33 -1.40 -17.16
CA LEU A 95 -12.16 -1.06 -16.02
C LEU A 95 -13.34 -2.05 -16.02
N GLN A 96 -13.59 -2.73 -14.89
CA GLN A 96 -14.90 -3.37 -14.70
C GLN A 96 -15.95 -2.31 -15.08
N ARG A 97 -16.88 -2.67 -15.98
CA ARG A 97 -17.90 -1.74 -16.48
C ARG A 97 -18.46 -0.91 -15.32
N GLY A 98 -18.26 0.41 -15.37
CA GLY A 98 -18.81 1.35 -14.39
C GLY A 98 -17.91 1.76 -13.21
N ILE A 99 -16.62 1.40 -13.16
CA ILE A 99 -15.67 1.93 -12.16
C ILE A 99 -14.72 2.92 -12.84
N ASP A 100 -14.63 4.16 -12.35
CA ASP A 100 -13.70 5.17 -12.86
C ASP A 100 -12.33 5.12 -12.17
N ARG A 101 -11.35 5.91 -12.65
CA ARG A 101 -9.98 5.89 -12.11
C ARG A 101 -9.97 6.30 -10.63
N LEU A 102 -10.68 7.34 -10.22
CA LEU A 102 -10.76 7.72 -8.82
C LEU A 102 -11.32 6.56 -7.97
N SER A 103 -12.44 5.96 -8.37
CA SER A 103 -13.09 4.88 -7.61
C SER A 103 -12.19 3.67 -7.42
N LYS A 104 -11.28 3.44 -8.35
CA LYS A 104 -10.32 2.34 -8.25
C LYS A 104 -9.14 2.66 -7.33
N ILE A 105 -8.68 3.91 -7.26
CA ILE A 105 -7.72 4.35 -6.23
C ILE A 105 -8.34 4.16 -4.85
N LEU A 106 -9.57 4.66 -4.66
CA LEU A 106 -10.30 4.52 -3.40
C LEU A 106 -10.47 3.06 -2.99
N LEU A 107 -10.77 2.18 -3.94
CA LEU A 107 -10.90 0.75 -3.67
C LEU A 107 -9.60 0.13 -3.18
N GLU A 108 -8.46 0.48 -3.77
CA GLU A 108 -7.15 -0.03 -3.33
C GLU A 108 -6.78 0.52 -1.94
N ILE A 109 -7.05 1.81 -1.66
CA ILE A 109 -6.87 2.37 -0.31
C ILE A 109 -7.72 1.61 0.72
N LEU A 110 -9.00 1.33 0.41
CA LEU A 110 -9.88 0.55 1.30
C LEU A 110 -9.40 -0.89 1.51
N LYS A 111 -8.84 -1.55 0.49
CA LYS A 111 -8.29 -2.90 0.63
C LYS A 111 -7.03 -2.91 1.51
N GLN A 112 -6.22 -1.86 1.46
CA GLN A 112 -4.98 -1.76 2.21
C GLN A 112 -5.19 -1.34 3.67
N LEU A 113 -5.99 -0.29 3.90
CA LEU A 113 -6.26 0.24 5.24
C LEU A 113 -7.39 -0.50 5.96
N GLY A 114 -8.14 -1.32 5.23
CA GLY A 114 -9.32 -2.04 5.72
C GLY A 114 -10.63 -1.34 5.38
N LYS A 115 -11.69 -2.13 5.18
CA LYS A 115 -13.02 -1.67 4.74
C LYS A 115 -13.63 -0.58 5.63
N GLU A 116 -13.38 -0.66 6.94
CA GLU A 116 -13.92 0.24 7.96
C GLU A 116 -13.10 1.53 8.17
N VAL A 117 -12.03 1.73 7.40
CA VAL A 117 -11.22 2.96 7.49
C VAL A 117 -12.07 4.20 7.27
N SER A 118 -11.83 5.26 8.06
CA SER A 118 -12.61 6.50 7.97
C SER A 118 -12.39 7.21 6.63
N SER A 119 -13.40 7.93 6.15
CA SER A 119 -13.28 8.72 4.90
C SER A 119 -12.19 9.80 5.01
N LYS A 120 -11.91 10.29 6.22
CA LYS A 120 -10.84 11.27 6.48
C LYS A 120 -9.46 10.64 6.33
N ASP A 121 -9.27 9.40 6.76
CA ASP A 121 -7.98 8.72 6.62
C ASP A 121 -7.73 8.33 5.16
N VAL A 122 -8.77 7.96 4.41
CA VAL A 122 -8.66 7.82 2.95
C VAL A 122 -8.23 9.14 2.31
N LEU A 123 -8.75 10.27 2.76
CA LEU A 123 -8.38 11.58 2.24
C LEU A 123 -6.92 11.95 2.55
N LYS A 124 -6.41 11.59 3.74
CA LYS A 124 -4.99 11.76 4.07
C LYS A 124 -4.09 11.00 3.10
N GLU A 125 -4.46 9.77 2.75
CA GLU A 125 -3.71 9.01 1.73
C GLU A 125 -3.78 9.65 0.35
N LEU A 126 -4.94 10.17 -0.06
CA LEU A 126 -5.05 10.90 -1.33
C LEU A 126 -4.18 12.16 -1.34
N ARG A 127 -4.11 12.88 -0.22
CA ARG A 127 -3.25 14.07 -0.08
C ARG A 127 -1.78 13.68 -0.18
N ARG A 128 -1.36 12.60 0.50
CA ARG A 128 -0.01 12.05 0.40
C ARG A 128 0.35 11.67 -1.04
N ILE A 129 -0.56 10.98 -1.74
CA ILE A 129 -0.38 10.62 -3.16
C ILE A 129 -0.22 11.87 -4.04
N ALA A 130 -0.95 12.94 -3.77
CA ALA A 130 -0.84 14.20 -4.50
C ALA A 130 0.51 14.92 -4.24
N GLU A 131 0.98 14.91 -2.99
CA GLU A 131 2.23 15.54 -2.56
C GLU A 131 3.47 14.91 -3.21
N ASP A 132 3.44 13.62 -3.53
CA ASP A 132 4.53 12.91 -4.21
C ASP A 132 4.77 13.38 -5.66
N ARG A 133 3.92 14.28 -6.20
CA ARG A 133 4.06 14.96 -7.52
C ARG A 133 4.49 14.05 -8.67
N LEU A 134 3.81 12.92 -8.79
CA LEU A 134 4.18 11.88 -9.74
C LEU A 134 3.87 12.30 -11.18
N PRO A 135 4.75 12.06 -12.17
CA PRO A 135 4.56 12.50 -13.56
C PRO A 135 3.23 12.04 -14.19
N ASN A 136 2.73 10.86 -13.76
CA ASN A 136 1.50 10.25 -14.24
C ASN A 136 0.40 10.17 -13.17
N ALA A 137 0.49 10.98 -12.11
CA ALA A 137 -0.47 10.94 -11.02
C ALA A 137 -1.90 11.15 -11.53
N VAL A 138 -2.80 10.25 -11.12
CA VAL A 138 -4.23 10.41 -11.33
C VAL A 138 -4.79 11.45 -10.36
N ILE A 139 -4.36 11.45 -9.10
CA ILE A 139 -4.68 12.51 -8.14
C ILE A 139 -3.67 13.63 -8.32
N LEU A 140 -4.16 14.85 -8.50
CA LEU A 140 -3.33 16.03 -8.75
C LEU A 140 -3.16 16.86 -7.48
N GLU A 141 -4.25 17.05 -6.76
CA GLU A 141 -4.31 17.92 -5.60
C GLU A 141 -5.47 17.49 -4.70
N VAL A 142 -5.33 17.77 -3.40
CA VAL A 142 -6.43 17.74 -2.45
C VAL A 142 -6.50 19.11 -1.79
N ASP A 143 -7.56 19.84 -2.09
CA ASP A 143 -7.73 21.23 -1.66
C ASP A 143 -7.98 21.33 -0.15
N ASP A 144 -7.92 22.53 0.39
CA ASP A 144 -8.19 22.81 1.82
C ASP A 144 -9.64 22.48 2.22
N ASP A 145 -10.57 22.58 1.26
CA ASP A 145 -11.98 22.19 1.42
C ASP A 145 -12.20 20.67 1.32
N ASN A 146 -11.13 19.87 1.28
CA ASN A 146 -11.14 18.42 1.15
C ASN A 146 -11.72 17.91 -0.19
N SER A 147 -11.74 18.77 -1.19
CA SER A 147 -12.03 18.40 -2.58
C SER A 147 -10.83 17.71 -3.21
N VAL A 148 -11.07 16.71 -4.06
CA VAL A 148 -10.03 15.91 -4.71
C VAL A 148 -10.00 16.23 -6.19
N CYS A 149 -8.92 16.84 -6.65
CA CYS A 149 -8.66 17.13 -8.05
C CYS A 149 -7.93 15.96 -8.71
N TRP A 150 -8.48 15.42 -9.81
CA TRP A 150 -7.94 14.22 -10.45
C TRP A 150 -8.13 14.18 -11.98
N LYS A 151 -7.27 13.42 -12.66
CA LYS A 151 -7.32 13.18 -14.11
C LYS A 151 -8.32 12.09 -14.48
N SER A 152 -9.49 12.49 -14.95
CA SER A 152 -10.47 11.61 -15.57
C SER A 152 -10.13 11.33 -17.05
N LYS A 153 -10.93 10.49 -17.72
CA LYS A 153 -10.83 10.31 -19.18
C LYS A 153 -11.24 11.57 -19.97
N LYS A 154 -12.04 12.44 -19.36
CA LYS A 154 -12.57 13.67 -19.99
C LYS A 154 -11.71 14.91 -19.70
N GLY A 155 -10.63 14.77 -18.94
CA GLY A 155 -9.81 15.86 -18.45
C GLY A 155 -9.75 15.93 -16.94
N ILE A 156 -9.34 17.07 -16.40
CA ILE A 156 -9.26 17.31 -14.97
C ILE A 156 -10.68 17.40 -14.40
N THR A 157 -10.90 16.78 -13.26
CA THR A 157 -12.19 16.72 -12.58
C THR A 157 -11.96 16.98 -11.11
N ASP A 158 -12.79 17.86 -10.56
CA ASP A 158 -12.85 18.07 -9.12
C ASP A 158 -13.98 17.23 -8.50
N THR A 159 -13.75 16.68 -7.32
CA THR A 159 -14.72 15.86 -6.60
C THR A 159 -14.76 16.27 -5.14
N PRO A 160 -15.84 16.96 -4.71
CA PRO A 160 -15.99 17.38 -3.33
C PRO A 160 -16.04 16.21 -2.35
N PHE A 161 -15.61 16.44 -1.11
CA PHE A 161 -15.56 15.42 -0.06
C PHE A 161 -16.87 14.64 0.10
N ARG A 162 -18.02 15.33 0.09
CA ARG A 162 -19.34 14.68 0.18
C ARG A 162 -19.60 13.66 -0.94
N HIS A 163 -19.13 13.95 -2.17
CA HIS A 163 -19.22 13.02 -3.28
C HIS A 163 -18.23 11.86 -3.14
N LEU A 164 -17.06 12.13 -2.56
CA LEU A 164 -16.08 11.11 -2.19
C LEU A 164 -16.65 10.12 -1.17
N GLU A 165 -17.30 10.61 -0.11
CA GLU A 165 -17.93 9.78 0.92
C GLU A 165 -19.01 8.87 0.33
N ASN A 166 -19.85 9.43 -0.54
CA ASN A 166 -20.87 8.65 -1.26
C ASN A 166 -20.26 7.56 -2.13
N ARG A 167 -19.11 7.82 -2.78
CA ARG A 167 -18.37 6.83 -3.55
C ARG A 167 -17.79 5.75 -2.65
N LEU A 168 -17.14 6.12 -1.54
CA LEU A 168 -16.58 5.18 -0.56
C LEU A 168 -17.64 4.25 0.00
N SER A 169 -18.81 4.77 0.38
CA SER A 169 -19.93 3.96 0.84
C SER A 169 -20.37 2.91 -0.18
N LYS A 170 -20.42 3.27 -1.48
CA LYS A 170 -20.72 2.31 -2.56
C LYS A 170 -19.62 1.26 -2.77
N LEU A 171 -18.35 1.64 -2.61
CA LEU A 171 -17.22 0.72 -2.77
C LEU A 171 -17.11 -0.26 -1.61
N ARG A 172 -17.35 0.18 -0.36
CA ARG A 172 -17.39 -0.70 0.83
C ARG A 172 -18.40 -1.84 0.69
N LYS A 173 -19.51 -1.64 -0.04
CA LYS A 173 -20.50 -2.69 -0.32
C LYS A 173 -20.02 -3.77 -1.30
N LYS A 174 -18.92 -3.51 -2.03
CA LYS A 174 -18.33 -4.42 -3.03
C LYS A 174 -17.12 -5.21 -2.50
N ILE A 175 -16.64 -4.86 -1.32
CA ILE A 175 -15.62 -5.59 -0.55
C ILE A 175 -16.35 -6.41 0.50
#